data_AF-A0A1I1X747-F1
#
_entry.id   AF-A0A1I1X747-F1
#
_cell.length_a   1.000
_cell.length_b   1.000
_cell.length_c   1.000
_cell.angle_alpha   90.00
_cell.angle_beta   90.00
_cell.angle_gamma   90.00
#
_symmetry.space_group_name_H-M   'P 1'
#
loop_
_entity.id
_entity.type
_entity.pdbx_description
1 polymer ?
#
loop_
_entity_poly.entity_id
_entity_poly.type
_entity_poly.pdbx_seq_one_letter_code
_entity_poly.pdbx_strand_id
1 'polypeptide(L)'
;MLNELNMSSFIQTMQSGFMEHDKQESAGVFLLSAINDQEYVGLHGYRTDNLSSKKISRIVSRIDHVPDGIKQASQLQNVIDDTIKYFREEAMKDLNPHLKDDTIGNVIKLINVDTTIFDSKKKSLPSFHEEGDDARFLAEVFLYAVNRNNKKVDETVEYEDAPLLAEANYECPLCHKKLVDMVKGKAIKKYCITQIFPDDLDDATAGKFSKVSAAPADYDITENLIALDEDCYDCYLLSPTVEEYKQFREIKEAISRNFAAKASVKSIQLEDDIRTVLDALSQIRDASEMVQLEYDALHVEEKFEPENFILKNETQLQVVMYYRYIEKVLSESDVDFDTIASEVKLSSQKL
;
A
#
# COMPACT_ATOMS: atom_id res chain seq x y z
N MET A 1 2.83 -11.66 1.23
CA MET A 1 3.85 -12.27 0.31
C MET A 1 4.28 -11.24 -0.72
N LEU A 2 5.59 -11.11 -0.99
CA LEU A 2 6.09 -10.26 -2.08
C LEU A 2 5.76 -10.91 -3.42
N ASN A 3 4.72 -10.40 -4.09
CA ASN A 3 4.25 -10.93 -5.38
C ASN A 3 5.07 -10.45 -6.58
N GLU A 4 6.19 -9.76 -6.35
CA GLU A 4 7.03 -9.18 -7.39
C GLU A 4 8.44 -9.76 -7.33
N LEU A 5 8.98 -10.17 -8.47
CA LEU A 5 10.39 -10.56 -8.60
C LEU A 5 11.25 -9.30 -8.71
N ASN A 6 12.00 -9.02 -7.65
CA ASN A 6 13.00 -7.96 -7.59
C ASN A 6 14.16 -8.43 -6.69
N MET A 7 15.16 -7.58 -6.47
CA MET A 7 16.32 -7.97 -5.67
C MET A 7 15.93 -8.35 -4.23
N SER A 8 14.95 -7.67 -3.62
CA SER A 8 14.47 -7.98 -2.27
C SER A 8 13.87 -9.37 -2.17
N SER A 9 12.88 -9.69 -3.03
CA SER A 9 12.24 -11.01 -3.00
C SER A 9 13.22 -12.12 -3.37
N PHE A 10 14.10 -11.88 -4.35
CA PHE A 10 15.13 -12.84 -4.72
C PHE A 10 16.12 -13.15 -3.57
N ILE A 11 16.63 -12.12 -2.86
CA ILE A 11 17.50 -12.33 -1.70
C ILE A 11 16.77 -13.15 -0.64
N GLN A 12 15.53 -12.80 -0.29
CA GLN A 12 14.78 -13.49 0.76
C GLN A 12 14.52 -14.96 0.41
N THR A 13 14.18 -15.25 -0.85
CA THR A 13 13.98 -16.64 -1.30
C THR A 13 15.28 -17.43 -1.24
N MET A 14 16.36 -16.91 -1.81
CA MET A 14 17.66 -17.59 -1.79
C MET A 14 18.21 -17.76 -0.37
N GLN A 15 18.05 -16.74 0.49
CA GLN A 15 18.47 -16.77 1.89
C GLN A 15 17.90 -17.99 2.62
N SER A 16 16.61 -18.29 2.42
CA SER A 16 15.97 -19.45 3.06
C SER A 16 16.51 -20.81 2.59
N GLY A 17 17.13 -20.83 1.40
CA GLY A 17 17.71 -22.02 0.79
C GLY A 17 19.22 -22.21 1.06
N PHE A 18 19.92 -21.18 1.54
CA PHE A 18 21.36 -21.25 1.81
C PHE A 18 21.70 -21.93 3.14
N MET A 19 22.90 -22.51 3.24
CA MET A 19 23.41 -23.17 4.44
C MET A 19 24.33 -22.24 5.25
N GLU A 20 25.33 -21.63 4.61
CA GLU A 20 26.31 -20.73 5.22
C GLU A 20 25.85 -19.27 5.18
N HIS A 21 25.22 -18.84 4.09
CA HIS A 21 24.72 -17.47 3.93
C HIS A 21 23.23 -17.35 4.26
N ASP A 22 22.78 -17.97 5.36
CA ASP A 22 21.37 -18.08 5.78
C ASP A 22 20.78 -16.81 6.43
N LYS A 23 21.61 -15.79 6.70
CA LYS A 23 21.17 -14.48 7.24
C LYS A 23 21.00 -13.46 6.12
N GLN A 24 20.09 -12.50 6.33
CA GLN A 24 19.77 -11.46 5.34
C GLN A 24 21.00 -10.70 4.84
N GLU A 25 21.88 -10.28 5.75
CA GLU A 25 23.12 -9.59 5.39
C GLU A 25 24.05 -10.47 4.57
N SER A 26 24.35 -11.68 5.06
CA SER A 26 25.27 -12.61 4.39
C SER A 26 24.74 -13.03 3.03
N ALA A 27 23.45 -13.35 2.89
CA ALA A 27 22.82 -13.68 1.61
C ALA A 27 22.90 -12.52 0.62
N GLY A 28 22.57 -11.31 1.07
CA GLY A 28 22.58 -10.12 0.22
C GLY A 28 23.97 -9.76 -0.27
N VAL A 29 24.99 -9.81 0.61
CA VAL A 29 26.39 -9.62 0.21
C VAL A 29 26.83 -10.73 -0.75
N PHE A 30 26.63 -12.00 -0.38
CA PHE A 30 27.05 -13.16 -1.17
C PHE A 30 26.49 -13.16 -2.59
N LEU A 31 25.21 -12.81 -2.75
CA LEU A 31 24.58 -12.71 -4.07
C LEU A 31 25.09 -11.50 -4.86
N LEU A 32 25.22 -10.32 -4.25
CA LEU A 32 25.67 -9.12 -4.95
C LEU A 32 27.17 -9.18 -5.30
N SER A 33 27.97 -9.91 -4.52
CA SER A 33 29.38 -10.21 -4.81
C SER A 33 29.58 -10.96 -6.12
N ALA A 34 28.58 -11.71 -6.59
CA ALA A 34 28.59 -12.36 -7.91
C ALA A 34 28.90 -11.38 -9.06
N ILE A 35 28.57 -10.09 -8.88
CA ILE A 35 28.94 -9.00 -9.79
C ILE A 35 30.01 -8.09 -9.16
N ASN A 36 29.77 -7.60 -7.95
CA ASN A 36 30.54 -6.49 -7.35
C ASN A 36 32.04 -6.79 -7.21
N ASP A 37 32.37 -8.06 -6.94
CA ASP A 37 33.72 -8.48 -6.59
C ASP A 37 34.51 -8.98 -7.80
N GLN A 38 33.89 -9.05 -8.98
CA GLN A 38 34.58 -9.37 -10.22
C GLN A 38 35.71 -8.37 -10.50
N GLU A 39 36.80 -8.86 -11.07
CA GLU A 39 37.98 -8.03 -11.38
C GLU A 39 37.63 -6.92 -12.38
N TYR A 40 36.87 -7.26 -13.43
CA TYR A 40 36.43 -6.30 -14.44
C TYR A 40 35.64 -5.14 -13.81
N VAL A 41 34.72 -5.45 -12.89
CA VAL A 41 33.87 -4.47 -12.20
C VAL A 41 34.70 -3.50 -11.35
N GLY A 42 35.75 -4.01 -10.69
CA GLY A 42 36.71 -3.18 -9.97
C GLY A 42 37.54 -2.28 -10.89
N LEU A 43 38.12 -2.84 -11.95
CA LEU A 43 38.99 -2.10 -12.88
C LEU A 43 38.26 -1.01 -13.68
N HIS A 44 36.95 -1.17 -13.90
CA HIS A 44 36.15 -0.24 -14.71
C HIS A 44 35.27 0.69 -13.88
N GLY A 45 35.48 0.76 -12.56
CA GLY A 45 34.83 1.74 -11.68
C GLY A 45 33.35 1.46 -11.37
N TYR A 46 32.87 0.25 -11.62
CA TYR A 46 31.50 -0.17 -11.31
C TYR A 46 31.35 -0.68 -9.87
N ARG A 47 32.46 -1.04 -9.22
CA ARG A 47 32.48 -1.57 -7.86
C ARG A 47 31.92 -0.57 -6.86
N THR A 48 31.12 -1.06 -5.92
CA THR A 48 30.73 -0.33 -4.72
C THR A 48 31.40 -0.95 -3.49
N ASP A 49 32.11 -0.13 -2.73
CA ASP A 49 32.68 -0.53 -1.44
C ASP A 49 31.64 -0.49 -0.30
N ASN A 50 30.43 -0.01 -0.59
CA ASN A 50 29.36 0.20 0.38
C ASN A 50 28.24 -0.85 0.28
N LEU A 51 28.59 -2.13 0.39
CA LEU A 51 27.65 -3.23 0.65
C LEU A 51 27.56 -3.54 2.16
N SER A 52 27.46 -2.49 2.98
CA SER A 52 27.32 -2.64 4.44
C SER A 52 26.00 -3.32 4.83
N SER A 53 25.93 -3.88 6.04
CA SER A 53 24.71 -4.44 6.63
C SER A 53 23.51 -3.50 6.49
N LYS A 54 23.72 -2.20 6.71
CA LYS A 54 22.70 -1.16 6.55
C LYS A 54 22.24 -1.03 5.10
N LYS A 55 23.15 -1.09 4.13
CA LYS A 55 22.80 -1.02 2.71
C LYS A 55 22.00 -2.24 2.27
N ILE A 56 22.44 -3.45 2.66
CA ILE A 56 21.72 -4.69 2.35
C ILE A 56 20.33 -4.67 2.95
N SER A 57 20.20 -4.29 4.24
CA SER A 57 18.88 -4.15 4.87
C SER A 57 17.97 -3.19 4.10
N ARG A 58 18.46 -2.04 3.63
CA ARG A 58 17.64 -1.11 2.84
C ARG A 58 17.25 -1.63 1.46
N ILE A 59 18.08 -2.47 0.83
CA ILE A 59 17.74 -3.14 -0.43
C ILE A 59 16.65 -4.19 -0.17
N VAL A 60 16.82 -5.02 0.86
CA VAL A 60 15.83 -6.05 1.21
C VAL A 60 14.51 -5.43 1.68
N SER A 61 14.53 -4.34 2.43
CA SER A 61 13.33 -3.58 2.78
C SER A 61 12.77 -2.72 1.64
N ARG A 62 13.30 -2.84 0.41
CA ARG A 62 12.83 -2.10 -0.78
C ARG A 62 12.86 -0.57 -0.64
N ILE A 63 13.74 -0.04 0.21
CA ILE A 63 13.95 1.40 0.41
C ILE A 63 14.94 1.92 -0.62
N ASP A 64 15.97 1.13 -0.96
CA ASP A 64 17.00 1.48 -1.93
C ASP A 64 16.92 0.58 -3.18
N HIS A 65 17.40 1.12 -4.31
CA HIS A 65 17.72 0.29 -5.46
C HIS A 65 19.05 -0.46 -5.23
N VAL A 66 19.26 -1.52 -6.01
CA VAL A 66 20.60 -2.08 -6.23
C VAL A 66 21.52 -0.95 -6.72
N PRO A 67 22.76 -0.84 -6.20
CA PRO A 67 23.74 0.16 -6.60
C PRO A 67 23.90 0.26 -8.13
N ASP A 68 23.95 1.50 -8.65
CA ASP A 68 23.95 1.74 -10.09
C ASP A 68 25.14 1.10 -10.81
N GLY A 69 26.32 1.07 -10.17
CA GLY A 69 27.50 0.40 -10.74
C GLY A 69 27.28 -1.10 -10.97
N ILE A 70 26.64 -1.80 -10.02
CA ILE A 70 26.28 -3.23 -10.17
C ILE A 70 25.25 -3.41 -11.29
N LYS A 71 24.27 -2.51 -11.41
CA LYS A 71 23.27 -2.55 -12.49
C LYS A 71 23.87 -2.29 -13.87
N GLN A 72 24.82 -1.38 -13.97
CA GLN A 72 25.52 -1.08 -15.22
C GLN A 72 26.42 -2.25 -15.63
N ALA A 73 27.15 -2.81 -14.68
CA ALA A 73 28.01 -3.97 -14.91
C ALA A 73 27.22 -5.20 -15.35
N SER A 74 26.04 -5.46 -14.78
CA SER A 74 25.22 -6.65 -15.08
C SER A 74 24.70 -6.72 -16.52
N GLN A 75 24.87 -5.65 -17.31
CA GLN A 75 24.51 -5.61 -18.73
C GLN A 75 25.66 -6.01 -19.66
N LEU A 76 26.87 -6.17 -19.13
CA LEU A 76 28.07 -6.49 -19.89
C LEU A 76 28.24 -8.00 -20.01
N GLN A 77 28.44 -8.50 -21.23
CA GLN A 77 28.46 -9.95 -21.49
C GLN A 77 29.52 -10.69 -20.66
N ASN A 78 30.72 -10.13 -20.53
CA ASN A 78 31.77 -10.74 -19.72
C ASN A 78 31.38 -10.83 -18.24
N VAL A 79 30.68 -9.82 -17.71
CA VAL A 79 30.19 -9.83 -16.32
C VAL A 79 29.06 -10.83 -16.14
N ILE A 80 28.17 -10.97 -17.14
CA ILE A 80 27.11 -11.97 -17.17
C ILE A 80 27.71 -13.37 -17.12
N ASP A 81 28.70 -13.65 -17.98
CA ASP A 81 29.34 -14.96 -18.06
C ASP A 81 30.02 -15.34 -16.73
N ASP A 82 30.74 -14.40 -16.12
CA ASP A 82 31.37 -14.59 -14.81
C ASP A 82 30.34 -14.70 -13.67
N THR A 83 29.17 -14.05 -13.78
CA THR A 83 28.07 -14.20 -12.83
C THR A 83 27.49 -15.62 -12.92
N ILE A 84 27.25 -16.14 -14.12
CA ILE A 84 26.76 -17.52 -14.32
C ILE A 84 27.78 -18.51 -13.76
N LYS A 85 29.07 -18.28 -13.98
CA LYS A 85 30.14 -19.08 -13.40
C LYS A 85 30.13 -19.04 -11.86
N TYR A 86 29.99 -17.86 -11.27
CA TYR A 86 29.89 -17.70 -9.82
C TYR A 86 28.72 -18.48 -9.23
N PHE A 87 27.54 -18.44 -9.86
CA PHE A 87 26.41 -19.23 -9.39
C PHE A 87 26.71 -20.73 -9.44
N ARG A 88 27.32 -21.21 -10.54
CA ARG A 88 27.67 -22.62 -10.70
C ARG A 88 28.72 -23.10 -9.70
N GLU A 89 29.73 -22.28 -9.44
CA GLU A 89 30.87 -22.66 -8.61
C GLU A 89 30.66 -22.36 -7.13
N GLU A 90 29.94 -21.30 -6.76
CA GLU A 90 29.82 -20.86 -5.37
C GLU A 90 28.37 -20.97 -4.87
N ALA A 91 27.41 -20.31 -5.53
CA ALA A 91 26.04 -20.27 -5.02
C ALA A 91 25.37 -21.66 -4.94
N MET A 92 25.61 -22.53 -5.93
CA MET A 92 25.07 -23.89 -5.93
C MET A 92 25.65 -24.77 -4.81
N LYS A 93 26.87 -24.50 -4.33
CA LYS A 93 27.48 -25.25 -3.22
C LYS A 93 26.84 -24.90 -1.88
N ASP A 94 26.41 -23.65 -1.73
CA ASP A 94 25.79 -23.15 -0.51
C ASP A 94 24.29 -23.46 -0.41
N LEU A 95 23.65 -23.84 -1.53
CA LEU A 95 22.27 -24.31 -1.49
C LEU A 95 22.15 -25.61 -0.72
N ASN A 96 21.18 -25.64 0.21
CA ASN A 96 20.85 -26.84 0.97
C ASN A 96 20.35 -27.93 0.00
N PRO A 97 21.05 -29.08 -0.11
CA PRO A 97 20.70 -30.11 -1.09
C PRO A 97 19.33 -30.75 -0.85
N HIS A 98 18.78 -30.64 0.36
CA HIS A 98 17.45 -31.16 0.70
C HIS A 98 16.32 -30.17 0.44
N LEU A 99 16.63 -28.87 0.34
CA LEU A 99 15.64 -27.81 0.09
C LEU A 99 15.88 -27.12 -1.27
N LYS A 100 16.80 -27.64 -2.07
CA LYS A 100 17.17 -27.08 -3.37
C LYS A 100 15.94 -26.96 -4.28
N ASP A 101 15.18 -28.05 -4.40
CA ASP A 101 14.01 -28.10 -5.28
C ASP A 101 12.89 -27.17 -4.76
N ASP A 102 12.70 -27.08 -3.45
CA ASP A 102 11.77 -26.11 -2.83
C ASP A 102 12.19 -24.67 -3.10
N THR A 103 13.49 -24.37 -2.98
CA THR A 103 14.05 -23.03 -3.24
C THR A 103 13.84 -22.64 -4.70
N ILE A 104 14.18 -23.52 -5.64
CA ILE A 104 13.96 -23.32 -7.07
C ILE A 104 12.47 -23.17 -7.37
N GLY A 105 11.62 -24.02 -6.78
CA GLY A 105 10.17 -23.96 -6.91
C GLY A 105 9.60 -22.62 -6.43
N ASN A 106 10.10 -22.09 -5.32
CA ASN A 106 9.70 -20.77 -4.82
C ASN A 106 10.12 -19.64 -5.76
N VAL A 107 11.32 -19.71 -6.36
CA VAL A 107 11.76 -18.74 -7.38
C VAL A 107 10.86 -18.81 -8.63
N ILE A 108 10.49 -20.02 -9.09
CA ILE A 108 9.56 -20.20 -10.23
C ILE A 108 8.18 -19.63 -9.88
N LYS A 109 7.68 -19.88 -8.67
CA LYS A 109 6.40 -19.33 -8.19
C LYS A 109 6.41 -17.79 -8.21
N LEU A 110 7.50 -17.17 -7.75
CA LEU A 110 7.69 -15.72 -7.80
C LEU A 110 7.62 -15.16 -9.23
N ILE A 111 8.27 -15.84 -10.20
CA ILE A 111 8.20 -15.45 -11.62
C ILE A 111 6.77 -15.51 -12.15
N ASN A 112 6.03 -16.56 -11.77
CA ASN A 112 4.69 -16.80 -12.32
C ASN A 112 3.62 -15.87 -11.74
N VAL A 113 3.68 -15.62 -10.42
CA VAL A 113 2.71 -14.75 -9.72
C VAL A 113 2.90 -13.27 -10.09
N ASP A 114 4.12 -12.84 -10.42
CA ASP A 114 4.40 -11.45 -10.78
C ASP A 114 3.75 -11.08 -12.13
N THR A 115 2.67 -10.31 -12.08
CA THR A 115 1.89 -9.87 -13.25
C THR A 115 2.62 -8.85 -14.12
N THR A 116 3.69 -8.24 -13.62
CA THR A 116 4.46 -7.22 -14.34
C THR A 116 5.61 -7.81 -15.18
N ILE A 117 5.90 -9.12 -15.03
CA ILE A 117 6.83 -9.84 -15.90
C ILE A 117 6.12 -10.21 -17.19
N PHE A 118 6.72 -9.85 -18.33
CA PHE A 118 6.20 -10.20 -19.64
C PHE A 118 6.22 -11.72 -19.87
N ASP A 119 5.21 -12.25 -20.57
CA ASP A 119 5.04 -13.70 -20.79
C ASP A 119 6.26 -14.37 -21.44
N SER A 120 6.97 -13.65 -22.32
CA SER A 120 8.20 -14.18 -22.93
C SER A 120 9.29 -14.45 -21.89
N LYS A 121 9.40 -13.62 -20.85
CA LYS A 121 10.34 -13.83 -19.74
C LYS A 121 9.85 -14.87 -18.75
N LYS A 122 8.55 -14.96 -18.51
CA LYS A 122 7.96 -16.07 -17.73
C LYS A 122 8.22 -17.44 -18.35
N LYS A 123 8.38 -17.50 -19.68
CA LYS A 123 8.77 -18.73 -20.39
C LYS A 123 10.28 -18.92 -20.47
N SER A 124 11.03 -17.87 -20.80
CA SER A 124 12.48 -18.01 -21.06
C SER A 124 13.33 -18.19 -19.81
N LEU A 125 12.89 -17.72 -18.64
CA LEU A 125 13.68 -17.89 -17.42
C LEU A 125 13.59 -19.34 -16.93
N PRO A 126 12.40 -19.93 -16.71
CA PRO A 126 12.30 -21.32 -16.23
C PRO A 126 12.84 -22.36 -17.21
N SER A 127 12.96 -22.06 -18.50
CA SER A 127 13.48 -23.03 -19.49
C SER A 127 14.90 -23.52 -19.16
N PHE A 128 15.74 -22.70 -18.52
CA PHE A 128 17.07 -23.14 -18.09
C PHE A 128 17.00 -24.24 -17.02
N HIS A 129 16.00 -24.19 -16.12
CA HIS A 129 15.75 -25.25 -15.15
C HIS A 129 15.17 -26.50 -15.83
N GLU A 130 14.24 -26.32 -16.78
CA GLU A 130 13.67 -27.44 -17.57
C GLU A 130 14.75 -28.19 -18.39
N GLU A 131 15.79 -27.48 -18.84
CA GLU A 131 16.97 -28.04 -19.50
C GLU A 131 17.99 -28.67 -18.52
N GLY A 132 17.76 -28.56 -17.20
CA GLY A 132 18.60 -29.11 -16.14
C GLY A 132 19.79 -28.24 -15.72
N ASP A 133 19.82 -26.96 -16.11
CA ASP A 133 20.88 -26.00 -15.75
C ASP A 133 20.43 -25.03 -14.65
N ASP A 134 20.23 -25.56 -13.44
CA ASP A 134 19.77 -24.78 -12.27
C ASP A 134 20.68 -23.60 -11.92
N ALA A 135 21.99 -23.76 -12.10
CA ALA A 135 22.96 -22.70 -11.85
C ALA A 135 22.72 -21.51 -12.77
N ARG A 136 22.51 -21.78 -14.07
CA ARG A 136 22.21 -20.75 -15.04
C ARG A 136 20.82 -20.16 -14.81
N PHE A 137 19.83 -20.99 -14.49
CA PHE A 137 18.49 -20.51 -14.12
C PHE A 137 18.58 -19.45 -13.01
N LEU A 138 19.20 -19.77 -11.87
CA LEU A 138 19.30 -18.86 -10.74
C LEU A 138 20.12 -17.60 -11.07
N ALA A 139 21.20 -17.73 -11.86
CA ALA A 139 21.99 -16.59 -12.30
C ALA A 139 21.21 -15.64 -13.21
N GLU A 140 20.44 -16.16 -14.18
CA GLU A 140 19.64 -15.38 -15.11
C GLU A 140 18.48 -14.68 -14.38
N VAL A 141 17.86 -15.34 -13.41
CA VAL A 141 16.84 -14.73 -12.55
C VAL A 141 17.45 -13.64 -11.67
N PHE A 142 18.63 -13.87 -11.09
CA PHE A 142 19.38 -12.86 -10.33
C PHE A 142 19.69 -11.62 -11.20
N LEU A 143 20.25 -11.81 -12.39
CA LEU A 143 20.58 -10.73 -13.33
C LEU A 143 19.31 -9.95 -13.72
N TYR A 144 18.19 -10.65 -13.92
CA TYR A 144 16.90 -10.03 -14.17
C TYR A 144 16.44 -9.20 -12.96
N ALA A 145 16.48 -9.76 -11.75
CA ALA A 145 16.07 -9.10 -10.51
C ALA A 145 16.92 -7.84 -10.19
N VAL A 146 18.23 -7.87 -10.47
CA VAL A 146 19.15 -6.72 -10.34
C VAL A 146 18.68 -5.53 -11.18
N ASN A 147 18.18 -5.80 -12.38
CA ASN A 147 17.76 -4.76 -13.33
C ASN A 147 16.32 -4.27 -13.12
N ARG A 148 15.55 -4.91 -12.23
CA ARG A 148 14.19 -4.49 -11.92
C ARG A 148 14.13 -3.36 -10.90
N ASN A 149 12.98 -2.69 -10.87
CA ASN A 149 12.74 -1.68 -9.85
C ASN A 149 12.58 -2.34 -8.48
N ASN A 150 13.60 -2.19 -7.64
CA ASN A 150 13.58 -2.73 -6.28
C ASN A 150 12.82 -1.84 -5.28
N LYS A 151 12.75 -0.52 -5.53
CA LYS A 151 12.04 0.37 -4.61
C LYS A 151 10.55 0.07 -4.69
N LYS A 152 9.88 0.02 -3.53
CA LYS A 152 8.42 0.16 -3.53
C LYS A 152 8.12 1.48 -4.23
N VAL A 153 7.34 1.43 -5.30
CA VAL A 153 6.69 2.65 -5.79
C VAL A 153 5.74 3.02 -4.66
N ASP A 154 5.89 4.22 -4.11
CA ASP A 154 4.95 4.71 -3.11
C ASP A 154 3.57 4.74 -3.78
N GLU A 155 2.75 3.73 -3.47
CA GLU A 155 1.37 3.68 -3.95
C GLU A 155 0.63 4.88 -3.36
N THR A 156 -0.15 5.55 -4.19
CA THR A 156 -1.05 6.59 -3.71
C THR A 156 -2.21 5.96 -2.96
N VAL A 157 -2.77 6.68 -2.01
CA VAL A 157 -3.99 6.25 -1.33
C VAL A 157 -5.12 6.19 -2.36
N GLU A 158 -5.72 5.01 -2.52
CA GLU A 158 -6.84 4.81 -3.43
C GLU A 158 -8.14 5.34 -2.82
N TYR A 159 -9.04 5.86 -3.66
CA TYR A 159 -10.32 6.42 -3.21
C TYR A 159 -11.20 5.38 -2.49
N GLU A 160 -11.21 4.16 -3.01
CA GLU A 160 -12.06 3.06 -2.56
C GLU A 160 -11.70 2.59 -1.14
N ASP A 161 -10.47 2.84 -0.69
CA ASP A 161 -10.00 2.47 0.63
C ASP A 161 -10.38 3.48 1.73
N ALA A 162 -10.78 4.70 1.35
CA ALA A 162 -11.05 5.79 2.28
C ALA A 162 -12.06 5.43 3.39
N PRO A 163 -13.17 4.69 3.13
CA PRO A 163 -14.09 4.27 4.18
C PRO A 163 -13.41 3.39 5.26
N LEU A 164 -12.60 2.41 4.84
CA LEU A 164 -11.89 1.49 5.75
C LEU A 164 -10.77 2.21 6.51
N LEU A 165 -10.09 3.17 5.87
CA LEU A 165 -9.11 4.02 6.53
C LEU A 165 -9.76 4.93 7.58
N ALA A 166 -10.90 5.54 7.26
CA ALA A 166 -11.63 6.41 8.18
C ALA A 166 -12.19 5.62 9.37
N GLU A 167 -12.67 4.39 9.13
CA GLU A 167 -13.11 3.46 10.17
C GLU A 167 -11.98 3.12 11.15
N ALA A 168 -10.78 2.82 10.62
CA ALA A 168 -9.56 2.61 11.39
C ALA A 168 -8.94 3.92 11.94
N ASN A 169 -9.57 5.08 11.70
CA ASN A 169 -9.05 6.39 12.11
C ASN A 169 -7.63 6.68 11.56
N TYR A 170 -7.31 6.17 10.37
CA TYR A 170 -6.03 6.30 9.68
C TYR A 170 -4.83 5.74 10.46
N GLU A 171 -5.08 4.90 11.46
CA GLU A 171 -4.07 4.23 12.27
C GLU A 171 -4.31 2.72 12.26
N CYS A 172 -3.24 1.93 12.25
CA CYS A 172 -3.34 0.49 12.34
C CYS A 172 -4.04 0.13 13.67
N PRO A 173 -5.16 -0.60 13.64
CA PRO A 173 -5.88 -0.98 14.86
C PRO A 173 -5.09 -1.87 15.83
N LEU A 174 -4.01 -2.51 15.36
CA LEU A 174 -3.17 -3.40 16.17
C LEU A 174 -2.00 -2.67 16.83
N CYS A 175 -1.28 -1.84 16.07
CA CYS A 175 -0.01 -1.26 16.50
C CYS A 175 -0.04 0.28 16.57
N HIS A 176 -1.13 0.90 16.15
CA HIS A 176 -1.35 2.36 16.11
C HIS A 176 -0.38 3.14 15.23
N LYS A 177 0.36 2.48 14.33
CA LYS A 177 1.13 3.18 13.30
C LYS A 177 0.19 3.88 12.33
N LYS A 178 0.63 5.02 11.79
CA LYS A 178 -0.10 5.72 10.74
C LYS A 178 -0.19 4.87 9.47
N LEU A 179 -1.39 4.79 8.91
CA LEU A 179 -1.67 4.09 7.67
C LEU A 179 -1.36 4.96 6.45
N VAL A 180 -1.37 6.28 6.59
CA VAL A 180 -1.10 7.24 5.50
C VAL A 180 -0.01 8.21 5.94
N ASP A 181 0.99 8.41 5.07
CA ASP A 181 2.04 9.40 5.23
C ASP A 181 1.91 10.53 4.21
N MET A 182 2.39 11.73 4.57
CA MET A 182 2.44 12.87 3.65
C MET A 182 3.89 13.11 3.20
N VAL A 183 4.17 12.85 1.93
CA VAL A 183 5.51 13.05 1.33
C VAL A 183 5.40 14.01 0.17
N LYS A 184 6.08 15.17 0.26
CA LYS A 184 6.07 16.23 -0.78
C LYS A 184 4.64 16.65 -1.20
N GLY A 185 3.73 16.72 -0.24
CA GLY A 185 2.33 17.08 -0.47
C GLY A 185 1.45 15.97 -1.06
N LYS A 186 1.97 14.75 -1.22
CA LYS A 186 1.20 13.57 -1.67
C LYS A 186 0.96 12.61 -0.51
N ALA A 187 -0.28 12.11 -0.44
CA ALA A 187 -0.66 11.04 0.47
C ALA A 187 -0.11 9.69 -0.05
N ILE A 188 0.78 9.09 0.72
CA ILE A 188 1.42 7.81 0.44
C ILE A 188 0.75 6.71 1.27
N LYS A 189 0.41 5.62 0.60
CA LYS A 189 -0.11 4.39 1.21
C LYS A 189 0.97 3.71 2.06
N LYS A 190 0.64 3.44 3.32
CA LYS A 190 1.41 2.61 4.28
C LYS A 190 0.53 1.51 4.89
N TYR A 191 -0.47 1.07 4.14
CA TYR A 191 -1.47 0.13 4.60
C TYR A 191 -1.79 -0.94 3.57
N CYS A 192 -2.33 -2.05 4.06
CA CYS A 192 -2.98 -3.09 3.28
C CYS A 192 -4.43 -3.24 3.76
N ILE A 193 -5.36 -3.42 2.83
CA ILE A 193 -6.71 -3.91 3.14
C ILE A 193 -6.66 -5.44 3.12
N THR A 194 -7.09 -6.07 4.21
CA THR A 194 -7.03 -7.53 4.35
C THR A 194 -8.36 -8.10 4.81
N GLN A 195 -8.63 -9.33 4.39
CA GLN A 195 -9.75 -10.12 4.88
C GLN A 195 -9.44 -10.64 6.29
N ILE A 196 -10.40 -10.47 7.21
CA ILE A 196 -10.35 -11.00 8.58
C ILE A 196 -10.58 -12.52 8.56
N PHE A 197 -11.46 -13.00 7.69
CA PHE A 197 -11.55 -14.41 7.32
C PHE A 197 -11.02 -14.55 5.88
N PRO A 198 -9.75 -14.98 5.69
CA PRO A 198 -9.19 -15.16 4.35
C PRO A 198 -9.86 -16.29 3.58
N ASP A 199 -9.97 -16.13 2.26
CA ASP A 199 -10.54 -17.13 1.34
C ASP A 199 -9.56 -18.27 0.99
N ASP A 200 -8.27 -18.09 1.27
CA ASP A 200 -7.18 -19.01 0.96
C ASP A 200 -6.75 -19.92 2.12
N LEU A 201 -7.54 -19.97 3.21
CA LEU A 201 -7.27 -20.83 4.36
C LEU A 201 -7.41 -22.32 4.03
N ASP A 202 -6.57 -23.16 4.63
CA ASP A 202 -6.73 -24.62 4.57
C ASP A 202 -7.99 -25.08 5.32
N ASP A 203 -8.58 -26.21 4.89
CA ASP A 203 -9.82 -26.75 5.45
C ASP A 203 -9.78 -26.94 6.99
N ALA A 204 -8.61 -27.28 7.55
CA ALA A 204 -8.48 -27.49 8.98
C ALA A 204 -8.50 -26.16 9.76
N THR A 205 -7.85 -25.12 9.23
CA THR A 205 -7.85 -23.77 9.82
C THR A 205 -9.19 -23.08 9.61
N ALA A 206 -9.76 -23.14 8.40
CA ALA A 206 -11.09 -22.63 8.09
C ALA A 206 -12.17 -23.27 9.00
N GLY A 207 -12.06 -24.57 9.27
CA GLY A 207 -12.94 -25.29 10.19
C GLY A 207 -12.80 -24.85 11.65
N LYS A 208 -11.62 -24.36 12.08
CA LYS A 208 -11.43 -23.76 13.40
C LYS A 208 -12.03 -22.34 13.47
N PHE A 209 -11.84 -21.55 12.42
CA PHE A 209 -12.36 -20.18 12.35
C PHE A 209 -13.89 -20.18 12.31
N SER A 210 -14.48 -21.11 11.54
CA SER A 210 -15.93 -21.30 11.45
C SER A 210 -16.59 -21.65 12.78
N LYS A 211 -15.85 -22.19 13.76
CA LYS A 211 -16.37 -22.44 15.12
C LYS A 211 -16.46 -21.16 15.96
N VAL A 212 -15.70 -20.13 15.61
CA VAL A 212 -15.72 -18.82 16.27
C VAL A 212 -16.81 -17.95 15.65
N SER A 213 -16.81 -17.83 14.32
CA SER A 213 -17.86 -17.14 13.57
C SER A 213 -17.97 -17.76 12.18
N ALA A 214 -19.19 -17.84 11.66
CA ALA A 214 -19.45 -18.43 10.35
C ALA A 214 -18.65 -17.70 9.26
N ALA A 215 -18.18 -18.45 8.26
CA ALA A 215 -17.56 -17.88 7.08
C ALA A 215 -18.55 -16.91 6.40
N PRO A 216 -18.09 -15.74 5.95
CA PRO A 216 -18.95 -14.80 5.25
C PRO A 216 -19.41 -15.39 3.92
N ALA A 217 -20.60 -14.99 3.46
CA ALA A 217 -21.13 -15.44 2.17
C ALA A 217 -20.35 -14.84 0.98
N ASP A 218 -19.79 -13.66 1.19
CA ASP A 218 -18.92 -12.93 0.28
C ASP A 218 -17.72 -12.43 1.10
N TYR A 219 -16.51 -12.73 0.64
CA TYR A 219 -15.27 -12.48 1.37
C TYR A 219 -14.85 -11.00 1.29
N ASP A 220 -15.34 -10.25 0.31
CA ASP A 220 -14.99 -8.85 0.08
C ASP A 220 -16.01 -7.87 0.68
N ILE A 221 -16.90 -8.36 1.55
CA ILE A 221 -17.81 -7.49 2.31
C ILE A 221 -17.03 -6.63 3.30
N THR A 222 -17.48 -5.39 3.48
CA THR A 222 -16.86 -4.40 4.37
C THR A 222 -16.62 -4.92 5.79
N GLU A 223 -17.53 -5.75 6.31
CA GLU A 223 -17.44 -6.36 7.65
C GLU A 223 -16.31 -7.38 7.77
N ASN A 224 -15.89 -7.98 6.65
CA ASN A 224 -14.76 -8.89 6.59
C ASN A 224 -13.44 -8.20 6.23
N LEU A 225 -13.45 -6.91 5.88
CA LEU A 225 -12.25 -6.17 5.49
C LEU A 225 -11.73 -5.28 6.62
N ILE A 226 -10.41 -5.18 6.78
CA ILE A 226 -9.76 -4.30 7.75
C ILE A 226 -8.48 -3.68 7.17
N ALA A 227 -8.23 -2.42 7.49
CA ALA A 227 -7.00 -1.72 7.12
C ALA A 227 -5.92 -1.89 8.19
N LEU A 228 -4.75 -2.41 7.81
CA LEU A 228 -3.59 -2.64 8.69
C LEU A 228 -2.32 -2.02 8.11
N ASP A 229 -1.31 -1.76 8.94
CA ASP A 229 0.02 -1.46 8.43
C ASP A 229 0.67 -2.71 7.82
N GLU A 230 1.67 -2.49 6.96
CA GLU A 230 2.33 -3.56 6.21
C GLU A 230 2.90 -4.66 7.13
N ASP A 231 3.49 -4.31 8.28
CA ASP A 231 4.11 -5.30 9.17
C ASP A 231 3.05 -6.18 9.86
N CYS A 232 1.96 -5.57 10.37
CA CYS A 232 0.88 -6.33 10.99
C CYS A 232 0.13 -7.19 9.97
N TYR A 233 -0.04 -6.70 8.75
CA TYR A 233 -0.59 -7.47 7.63
C TYR A 233 0.25 -8.71 7.33
N ASP A 234 1.57 -8.54 7.14
CA ASP A 234 2.46 -9.65 6.80
C ASP A 234 2.52 -10.68 7.94
N CYS A 235 2.60 -10.24 9.20
CA CYS A 235 2.57 -11.14 10.36
C CYS A 235 1.30 -12.01 10.40
N TYR A 236 0.14 -11.42 10.12
CA TYR A 236 -1.12 -12.14 10.16
C TYR A 236 -1.24 -13.19 9.05
N LEU A 237 -0.93 -12.82 7.81
CA LEU A 237 -1.02 -13.75 6.68
C LEU A 237 -0.02 -14.90 6.73
N LEU A 238 1.15 -14.69 7.38
CA LEU A 238 2.17 -15.73 7.47
C LEU A 238 1.73 -16.94 8.32
N SER A 239 0.93 -16.72 9.38
CA SER A 239 0.50 -17.80 10.27
C SER A 239 -0.77 -17.40 11.04
N PRO A 240 -1.94 -17.32 10.38
CA PRO A 240 -3.16 -16.87 11.02
C PRO A 240 -3.61 -17.85 12.12
N THR A 241 -3.66 -17.37 13.36
CA THR A 241 -4.13 -18.17 14.50
C THR A 241 -5.60 -17.89 14.83
N VAL A 242 -6.24 -18.81 15.56
CA VAL A 242 -7.65 -18.66 15.98
C VAL A 242 -7.78 -17.51 17.00
N GLU A 243 -6.75 -17.33 17.81
CA GLU A 243 -6.63 -16.26 18.79
C GLU A 243 -6.52 -14.89 18.11
N GLU A 244 -5.65 -14.76 17.11
CA GLU A 244 -5.56 -13.55 16.29
C GLU A 244 -6.87 -13.28 15.55
N TYR A 245 -7.50 -14.30 14.96
CA TYR A 245 -8.80 -14.14 14.30
C TYR A 245 -9.87 -13.57 15.24
N LYS A 246 -9.96 -14.09 16.46
CA LYS A 246 -10.87 -13.53 17.49
C LYS A 246 -10.56 -12.08 17.78
N GLN A 247 -9.27 -11.75 17.96
CA GLN A 247 -8.83 -10.39 18.20
C GLN A 247 -9.20 -9.45 17.04
N PHE A 248 -9.01 -9.87 15.78
CA PHE A 248 -9.39 -9.08 14.61
C PHE A 248 -10.89 -8.83 14.54
N ARG A 249 -11.73 -9.82 14.87
CA ARG A 249 -13.18 -9.66 14.93
C ARG A 249 -13.59 -8.66 16.00
N GLU A 250 -13.04 -8.78 17.20
CA GLU A 250 -13.32 -7.85 18.31
C GLU A 250 -12.89 -6.42 17.97
N ILE A 251 -11.70 -6.26 17.38
CA ILE A 251 -11.18 -4.98 16.93
C ILE A 251 -12.10 -4.39 15.85
N LYS A 252 -12.45 -5.17 14.82
CA LYS A 252 -13.34 -4.73 13.74
C LYS A 252 -14.67 -4.25 14.29
N GLU A 253 -15.32 -5.05 15.13
CA GLU A 253 -16.59 -4.68 15.76
C GLU A 253 -16.48 -3.41 16.63
N ALA A 254 -15.35 -3.18 17.27
CA ALA A 254 -15.11 -1.96 18.04
C ALA A 254 -14.92 -0.74 17.14
N ILE A 255 -14.07 -0.82 16.10
CA ILE A 255 -13.81 0.31 15.19
C ILE A 255 -15.04 0.64 14.35
N SER A 256 -15.80 -0.35 13.87
CA SER A 256 -17.05 -0.14 13.12
C SER A 256 -18.10 0.57 13.98
N ARG A 257 -18.29 0.14 15.24
CA ARG A 257 -19.22 0.81 16.17
C ARG A 257 -18.79 2.24 16.47
N ASN A 258 -17.50 2.46 16.71
CA ASN A 258 -16.97 3.79 16.99
C ASN A 258 -17.11 4.71 15.77
N PHE A 259 -16.86 4.20 14.57
CA PHE A 259 -17.03 4.93 13.32
C PHE A 259 -18.50 5.31 13.08
N ALA A 260 -19.42 4.36 13.23
CA ALA A 260 -20.86 4.62 13.13
C ALA A 260 -21.33 5.66 14.16
N ALA A 261 -20.89 5.54 15.41
CA ALA A 261 -21.21 6.52 16.46
C ALA A 261 -20.65 7.91 16.14
N LYS A 262 -19.39 8.01 15.68
CA LYS A 262 -18.78 9.28 15.26
C LYS A 262 -19.52 9.89 14.07
N ALA A 263 -19.92 9.08 13.08
CA ALA A 263 -20.69 9.54 11.93
C ALA A 263 -22.05 10.10 12.35
N SER A 264 -22.77 9.41 13.25
CA SER A 264 -24.04 9.90 13.80
C SER A 264 -23.89 11.17 14.64
N VAL A 265 -22.82 11.30 15.43
CA VAL A 265 -22.55 12.53 16.20
C VAL A 265 -22.24 13.69 15.26
N LYS A 266 -21.39 13.49 14.25
CA LYS A 266 -21.07 14.52 13.26
C LYS A 266 -22.30 14.98 12.48
N SER A 267 -23.17 14.06 12.07
CA SER A 267 -24.40 14.45 11.35
C SER A 267 -25.35 15.26 12.22
N ILE A 268 -25.50 14.90 13.51
CA ILE A 268 -26.33 15.66 14.46
C ILE A 268 -25.75 17.06 14.69
N GLN A 269 -24.44 17.18 14.90
CA GLN A 269 -23.78 18.47 15.06
C GLN A 269 -23.95 19.35 13.83
N LEU A 270 -23.73 18.81 12.63
CA LEU A 270 -23.90 19.57 11.39
C LEU A 270 -25.35 20.02 11.19
N GLU A 271 -26.35 19.19 11.53
CA GLU A 271 -27.76 19.58 11.50
C GLU A 271 -28.10 20.72 12.47
N ASP A 272 -27.59 20.65 13.69
CA ASP A 272 -27.79 21.70 14.70
C ASP A 272 -27.05 23.00 14.33
N ASP A 273 -25.86 22.90 13.75
CA ASP A 273 -25.09 24.05 13.26
C ASP A 273 -25.79 24.72 12.07
N ILE A 274 -26.29 23.93 11.10
CA ILE A 274 -27.09 24.44 9.97
C ILE A 274 -28.34 25.17 10.49
N ARG A 275 -29.08 24.57 11.45
CA ARG A 275 -30.24 25.23 12.08
C ARG A 275 -29.87 26.56 12.71
N THR A 276 -28.80 26.58 13.50
CA THR A 276 -28.34 27.78 14.19
C THR A 276 -28.00 28.91 13.21
N VAL A 277 -27.32 28.58 12.11
CA VAL A 277 -26.99 29.55 11.05
C VAL A 277 -28.26 30.04 10.34
N LEU A 278 -29.19 29.14 9.99
CA LEU A 278 -30.44 29.53 9.31
C LEU A 278 -31.33 30.40 10.20
N ASP A 279 -31.45 30.07 11.48
CA ASP A 279 -32.19 30.88 12.45
C ASP A 279 -31.58 32.27 12.55
N ALA A 280 -30.24 32.38 12.65
CA ALA A 280 -29.55 33.65 12.68
C ALA A 280 -29.79 34.48 11.41
N LEU A 281 -29.69 33.86 10.22
CA LEU A 281 -29.96 34.52 8.93
C LEU A 281 -31.41 35.00 8.81
N SER A 282 -32.37 34.21 9.30
CA SER A 282 -33.81 34.56 9.25
C SER A 282 -34.19 35.79 10.09
N GLN A 283 -33.36 36.16 11.07
CA GLN A 283 -33.59 37.31 11.94
C GLN A 283 -32.90 38.59 11.45
N ILE A 284 -32.14 38.53 10.35
CA ILE A 284 -31.46 39.69 9.77
C ILE A 284 -32.50 40.60 9.14
N ARG A 285 -32.58 41.85 9.59
CA ARG A 285 -33.52 42.85 9.06
C ARG A 285 -32.88 43.90 8.18
N ASP A 286 -31.59 44.17 8.39
CA ASP A 286 -30.80 45.13 7.61
C ASP A 286 -29.38 44.56 7.45
N ALA A 287 -28.87 44.49 6.22
CA ALA A 287 -27.48 44.15 5.96
C ALA A 287 -26.57 45.28 6.47
N SER A 288 -25.50 44.93 7.17
CA SER A 288 -24.54 45.91 7.67
C SER A 288 -23.74 46.58 6.53
N GLU A 289 -23.44 45.81 5.47
CA GLU A 289 -22.85 46.26 4.21
C GLU A 289 -23.40 45.41 3.05
N MET A 290 -23.83 46.03 1.95
CA MET A 290 -24.21 45.29 0.73
C MET A 290 -22.99 45.09 -0.17
N VAL A 291 -22.63 43.84 -0.39
CA VAL A 291 -21.47 43.45 -1.21
C VAL A 291 -21.93 43.08 -2.62
N GLN A 292 -21.14 43.43 -3.63
CA GLN A 292 -21.42 43.01 -4.99
C GLN A 292 -21.35 41.48 -5.12
N LEU A 293 -22.48 40.87 -5.46
CA LEU A 293 -22.60 39.43 -5.67
C LEU A 293 -22.10 39.06 -7.07
N GLU A 294 -21.34 37.96 -7.16
CA GLU A 294 -20.97 37.37 -8.45
C GLU A 294 -21.91 36.20 -8.70
N TYR A 295 -22.57 36.21 -9.86
CA TYR A 295 -23.59 35.21 -10.23
C TYR A 295 -23.04 34.12 -11.16
N ASP A 296 -21.72 33.91 -11.16
CA ASP A 296 -21.12 32.80 -11.90
C ASP A 296 -21.18 31.52 -11.06
N ALA A 297 -22.09 30.63 -11.41
CA ALA A 297 -22.36 29.42 -10.65
C ALA A 297 -21.32 28.35 -10.98
N LEU A 298 -20.37 28.14 -10.08
CA LEU A 298 -19.41 27.03 -10.17
C LEU A 298 -20.03 25.73 -9.66
N HIS A 299 -19.81 24.64 -10.40
CA HIS A 299 -20.08 23.30 -9.92
C HIS A 299 -19.24 23.00 -8.67
N VAL A 300 -19.78 22.20 -7.74
CA VAL A 300 -19.06 21.80 -6.52
C VAL A 300 -17.69 21.20 -6.88
N GLU A 301 -17.60 20.50 -8.00
CA GLU A 301 -16.39 19.86 -8.51
C GLU A 301 -15.27 20.82 -8.87
N GLU A 302 -15.62 22.05 -9.28
CA GLU A 302 -14.70 23.11 -9.69
C GLU A 302 -14.15 23.88 -8.49
N LYS A 303 -14.68 23.64 -7.28
CA LYS A 303 -14.27 24.30 -6.03
C LYS A 303 -13.19 23.55 -5.25
N PHE A 304 -12.74 22.39 -5.75
CA PHE A 304 -11.76 21.55 -5.09
C PHE A 304 -10.59 21.22 -6.01
N GLU A 305 -9.38 21.34 -5.47
CA GLU A 305 -8.18 20.76 -6.09
C GLU A 305 -8.24 19.22 -6.10
N PRO A 306 -7.63 18.55 -7.09
CA PRO A 306 -7.64 17.09 -7.22
C PRO A 306 -7.19 16.34 -5.96
N GLU A 307 -6.30 16.93 -5.18
CA GLU A 307 -5.74 16.36 -3.95
C GLU A 307 -6.76 16.32 -2.78
N ASN A 308 -7.83 17.11 -2.82
CA ASN A 308 -8.84 17.24 -1.76
C ASN A 308 -10.05 16.31 -1.96
N PHE A 309 -9.85 15.15 -2.58
CA PHE A 309 -10.95 14.29 -3.04
C PHE A 309 -11.89 13.82 -1.92
N ILE A 310 -11.37 13.53 -0.72
CA ILE A 310 -12.18 13.08 0.44
C ILE A 310 -13.14 14.20 0.84
N LEU A 311 -12.60 15.40 1.02
CA LEU A 311 -13.37 16.58 1.39
C LEU A 311 -14.41 16.93 0.32
N LYS A 312 -14.05 16.78 -0.97
CA LYS A 312 -14.96 17.00 -2.09
C LYS A 312 -16.19 16.09 -2.01
N ASN A 313 -16.01 14.79 -1.80
CA ASN A 313 -17.12 13.84 -1.78
C ASN A 313 -17.99 13.98 -0.52
N GLU A 314 -17.37 14.19 0.65
CA GLU A 314 -18.12 14.54 1.87
C GLU A 314 -18.96 15.81 1.66
N THR A 315 -18.38 16.85 1.07
CA THR A 315 -19.09 18.11 0.80
C THR A 315 -20.21 17.93 -0.23
N GLN A 316 -20.00 17.17 -1.31
CA GLN A 316 -21.04 16.88 -2.30
C GLN A 316 -22.25 16.17 -1.66
N LEU A 317 -22.00 15.15 -0.85
CA LEU A 317 -23.05 14.44 -0.13
C LEU A 317 -23.81 15.37 0.81
N GLN A 318 -23.11 16.19 1.60
CA GLN A 318 -23.72 17.16 2.50
C GLN A 318 -24.56 18.20 1.75
N VAL A 319 -24.06 18.74 0.64
CA VAL A 319 -24.81 19.70 -0.19
C VAL A 319 -26.10 19.06 -0.69
N VAL A 320 -26.04 17.84 -1.24
CA VAL A 320 -27.24 17.15 -1.75
C VAL A 320 -28.24 16.85 -0.62
N MET A 321 -27.76 16.42 0.55
CA MET A 321 -28.62 16.09 1.69
C MET A 321 -29.35 17.31 2.26
N TYR A 322 -28.65 18.44 2.42
CA TYR A 322 -29.20 19.60 3.13
C TYR A 322 -29.78 20.69 2.22
N TYR A 323 -29.52 20.66 0.90
CA TYR A 323 -29.98 21.69 -0.04
C TYR A 323 -31.49 21.96 0.07
N ARG A 324 -32.34 20.91 -0.03
CA ARG A 324 -33.80 21.08 0.00
C ARG A 324 -34.31 21.60 1.34
N TYR A 325 -33.63 21.25 2.42
CA TYR A 325 -33.97 21.75 3.75
C TYR A 325 -33.64 23.25 3.87
N ILE A 326 -32.43 23.64 3.47
CA ILE A 326 -31.97 25.04 3.47
C ILE A 326 -32.87 25.89 2.55
N GLU A 327 -33.14 25.44 1.34
CA GLU A 327 -34.02 26.10 0.36
C GLU A 327 -35.42 26.33 0.93
N LYS A 328 -36.00 25.32 1.58
CA LYS A 328 -37.30 25.44 2.23
C LYS A 328 -37.28 26.51 3.34
N VAL A 329 -36.31 26.47 4.25
CA VAL A 329 -36.25 27.42 5.38
C VAL A 329 -36.07 28.86 4.89
N LEU A 330 -35.20 29.07 3.89
CA LEU A 330 -34.98 30.41 3.33
C LEU A 330 -36.18 30.92 2.51
N SER A 331 -36.89 30.05 1.79
CA SER A 331 -38.10 30.46 1.03
C SER A 331 -39.29 30.80 1.93
N GLU A 332 -39.33 30.26 3.15
CA GLU A 332 -40.33 30.60 4.18
C GLU A 332 -39.95 31.88 4.97
N SER A 333 -38.74 32.43 4.76
CA SER A 333 -38.27 33.65 5.41
C SER A 333 -38.79 34.91 4.69
N ASP A 334 -39.14 35.93 5.45
CA ASP A 334 -39.50 37.26 4.93
C ASP A 334 -38.26 38.12 4.60
N VAL A 335 -37.05 37.59 4.77
CA VAL A 335 -35.80 38.32 4.53
C VAL A 335 -35.44 38.30 3.04
N ASP A 336 -35.03 39.45 2.52
CA ASP A 336 -34.62 39.60 1.14
C ASP A 336 -33.36 38.76 0.80
N PHE A 337 -33.36 38.15 -0.38
CA PHE A 337 -32.29 37.26 -0.83
C PHE A 337 -30.93 37.95 -0.89
N ASP A 338 -30.86 39.19 -1.40
CA ASP A 338 -29.58 39.90 -1.56
C ASP A 338 -28.99 40.24 -0.18
N THR A 339 -29.84 40.45 0.83
CA THR A 339 -29.44 40.64 2.24
C THR A 339 -28.80 39.38 2.79
N ILE A 340 -29.45 38.21 2.64
CA ILE A 340 -28.90 36.92 3.09
C ILE A 340 -27.60 36.59 2.36
N ALA A 341 -27.59 36.72 1.03
CA ALA A 341 -26.43 36.40 0.21
C ALA A 341 -25.23 37.30 0.52
N SER A 342 -25.46 38.59 0.78
CA SER A 342 -24.41 39.52 1.19
C SER A 342 -23.79 39.11 2.52
N GLU A 343 -24.60 38.71 3.51
CA GLU A 343 -24.05 38.35 4.82
C GLU A 343 -23.35 36.98 4.83
N VAL A 344 -23.80 36.03 4.02
CA VAL A 344 -23.07 34.78 3.78
C VAL A 344 -21.70 35.07 3.15
N LYS A 345 -21.64 35.98 2.16
CA LYS A 345 -20.38 36.38 1.50
C LYS A 345 -19.44 37.12 2.45
N LEU A 346 -19.94 38.03 3.27
CA LEU A 346 -19.13 38.75 4.26
C LEU A 346 -18.59 37.81 5.35
N SER A 347 -19.40 36.84 5.77
CA SER A 347 -18.99 35.87 6.78
C SER A 347 -17.92 34.92 6.25
N SER A 348 -18.03 34.47 5.00
CA SER A 348 -17.02 33.58 4.39
C SER A 348 -15.68 34.24 4.15
N GLN A 349 -15.62 35.57 3.99
CA GLN A 349 -14.38 36.33 3.86
C GLN A 349 -13.63 36.53 5.20
N LYS A 350 -14.29 36.28 6.34
CA LYS A 350 -13.70 36.43 7.68
C LYS A 350 -13.14 35.11 8.25
N LEU A 351 -13.39 33.99 7.56
CA LEU A 351 -12.85 32.66 7.83
C LEU A 351 -11.55 32.47 7.05
#